data_AF-A0A7X5B5V7-F1
#
_entry.id   AF-A0A7X5B5V7-F1
#
_cell.length_a   1.000
_cell.length_b   1.000
_cell.length_c   1.000
_cell.angle_alpha   90.00
_cell.angle_beta   90.00
_cell.angle_gamma   90.00
#
_symmetry.space_group_name_H-M   'P 1'
#
loop_
_entity.id
_entity.type
_entity.pdbx_description
1 polymer ?
#
loop_
_entity_poly.entity_id
_entity_poly.type
_entity_poly.pdbx_seq_one_letter_code
_entity_poly.pdbx_strand_id
1 'polypeptide(L)' 'MDYAVITQLKKDFYAQIGAFQSHSLPQEKTTLSLLTPEELKQLEEIWVELTVWKKSQSH' A
#
# COMPACT_ATOMS: atom_id res chain seq x y z
N MET A 1 -11.62 17.66 0.23
CA MET A 1 -10.40 18.10 -0.48
C MET A 1 -9.36 16.97 -0.49
N ASP A 2 -9.80 15.71 -0.51
CA ASP A 2 -9.00 14.57 -0.04
C ASP A 2 -8.80 13.49 -1.10
N TYR A 3 -9.53 13.56 -2.22
CA TYR A 3 -9.42 12.60 -3.33
C TYR A 3 -8.00 12.57 -3.91
N ALA A 4 -7.36 13.72 -4.08
CA ALA A 4 -5.99 13.78 -4.60
C ALA A 4 -4.98 13.13 -3.65
N VAL A 5 -5.15 13.33 -2.33
CA VAL A 5 -4.29 12.72 -1.30
C VAL A 5 -4.49 11.20 -1.28
N ILE A 6 -5.74 10.74 -1.33
CA ILE A 6 -6.07 9.31 -1.40
C ILE A 6 -5.47 8.68 -2.67
N THR A 7 -5.64 9.29 -3.84
CA THR A 7 -5.07 8.77 -5.09
C THR A 7 -3.54 8.71 -5.05
N GLN A 8 -2.86 9.68 -4.44
CA GLN A 8 -1.42 9.61 -4.24
C GLN A 8 -1.02 8.49 -3.28
N LEU A 9 -1.74 8.31 -2.17
CA LEU A 9 -1.47 7.23 -1.21
C LEU A 9 -1.63 5.86 -1.84
N LYS A 10 -2.68 5.65 -2.64
CA LYS A 10 -2.87 4.40 -3.40
C LYS A 10 -1.70 4.13 -4.33
N LYS A 11 -1.25 5.15 -5.06
CA LYS A 11 -0.11 5.04 -5.98
C LYS A 11 1.20 4.72 -5.25
N ASP A 12 1.41 5.34 -4.09
CA ASP A 12 2.57 5.10 -3.22
C ASP A 12 2.56 3.67 -2.67
N PHE A 13 1.40 3.19 -2.22
CA PHE A 13 1.20 1.81 -1.77
C PHE A 13 1.57 0.79 -2.84
N TYR A 14 1.07 0.93 -4.07
CA TYR A 14 1.45 0.03 -5.17
C TYR A 14 2.92 0.14 -5.57
N ALA A 15 3.49 1.35 -5.53
CA ALA A 15 4.92 1.56 -5.78
C ALA A 15 5.79 0.86 -4.71
N GLN A 16 5.38 0.95 -3.45
CA GLN A 16 6.06 0.31 -2.32
C GLN A 16 5.97 -1.22 -2.41
N ILE A 17 4.78 -1.77 -2.73
CA ILE A 17 4.61 -3.21 -3.00
C ILE A 17 5.49 -3.66 -4.17
N GLY A 18 5.51 -2.91 -5.27
CA GLY A 18 6.34 -3.24 -6.44
C GLY A 18 7.83 -3.20 -6.12
N ALA A 19 8.27 -2.23 -5.32
CA ALA A 19 9.65 -2.14 -4.83
C ALA A 19 10.00 -3.33 -3.93
N PHE A 20 9.09 -3.75 -3.04
CA PHE A 20 9.29 -4.95 -2.20
C PHE A 20 9.43 -6.22 -3.04
N GLN A 21 8.58 -6.41 -4.05
CA GLN A 21 8.67 -7.56 -4.96
C GLN A 21 9.95 -7.52 -5.81
N SER A 22 10.42 -6.34 -6.20
CA SER A 22 11.64 -6.17 -7.00
C SER A 22 12.92 -6.37 -6.19
N HIS A 23 12.88 -6.12 -4.88
CA HIS A 23 14.02 -6.31 -3.98
C HIS A 23 14.14 -7.72 -3.41
N SER A 24 13.10 -8.54 -3.53
CA SER A 24 13.13 -9.93 -3.09
C SER A 24 13.95 -10.80 -4.04
N LEU A 25 14.92 -11.52 -3.48
CA LEU A 25 15.69 -12.54 -4.19
C LEU A 25 14.74 -13.54 -4.85
N PRO A 26 15.07 -14.11 -6.03
CA PRO A 26 14.17 -14.99 -6.79
C PRO A 26 13.69 -16.25 -6.06
N GLN A 27 14.25 -16.59 -4.89
CA GLN A 27 13.78 -17.68 -4.02
C GLN A 27 12.78 -17.24 -2.93
N GLU A 28 12.71 -15.95 -2.62
CA GLU A 28 11.78 -15.42 -1.61
C GLU A 28 10.56 -14.89 -2.34
N LYS A 29 9.58 -15.76 -2.58
CA LYS A 29 8.24 -15.30 -2.94
C LYS A 29 7.79 -14.35 -1.83
N THR A 30 7.81 -13.05 -2.10
CA THR A 30 7.28 -12.03 -1.22
C THR A 30 5.89 -12.47 -0.77
N THR A 31 5.60 -12.40 0.53
CA THR A 31 4.27 -12.72 1.07
C THR A 31 3.17 -11.93 0.38
N LEU A 32 3.52 -10.76 -0.17
CA LEU A 32 2.65 -9.92 -1.01
C LEU A 32 2.26 -10.55 -2.35
N SER A 33 3.08 -11.44 -2.93
CA SER A 33 2.74 -12.20 -4.14
C SER A 33 1.74 -13.34 -3.86
N LEU A 34 1.44 -13.61 -2.60
CA LEU A 34 0.40 -14.57 -2.17
C LEU A 34 -0.95 -13.88 -1.95
N LEU A 35 -0.98 -12.55 -1.85
CA LEU A 35 -2.22 -11.80 -1.64
C LEU A 35 -3.02 -11.75 -2.94
N THR A 36 -4.28 -12.11 -2.84
CA THR A 36 -5.24 -11.97 -3.93
C THR A 36 -5.53 -10.50 -4.23
N PRO A 37 -6.04 -10.16 -5.42
CA PRO A 37 -6.43 -8.79 -5.75
C PRO A 37 -7.43 -8.19 -4.74
N GLU A 38 -8.27 -9.02 -4.14
CA GLU A 38 -9.24 -8.65 -3.13
C GLU A 38 -8.56 -8.26 -1.81
N GLU A 39 -7.65 -9.09 -1.32
CA GLU A 39 -6.86 -8.79 -0.11
C GLU A 39 -5.99 -7.55 -0.31
N LEU A 40 -5.41 -7.39 -1.49
CA LEU A 40 -4.56 -6.26 -1.83
C LEU A 40 -5.37 -4.95 -1.87
N LYS A 41 -6.63 -5.03 -2.30
CA LYS A 41 -7.59 -3.90 -2.24
C LYS A 41 -8.00 -3.57 -0.81
N GLN A 42 -8.24 -4.57 0.04
CA GLN A 42 -8.51 -4.33 1.46
C GLN A 42 -7.31 -3.71 2.17
N LEU A 43 -6.11 -4.19 1.86
CA LEU A 43 -4.86 -3.66 2.39
C LEU A 43 -4.64 -2.20 1.93
N GLU A 44 -4.95 -1.89 0.66
CA GLU A 44 -4.93 -0.52 0.14
C GLU A 44 -5.85 0.41 0.97
N GLU A 45 -7.11 0.00 1.17
CA GLU A 45 -8.09 0.81 1.90
C GLU A 45 -7.65 1.07 3.35
N ILE A 46 -7.19 0.03 4.05
CA ILE A 46 -6.67 0.13 5.43
C ILE A 46 -5.42 1.00 5.47
N TRP A 47 -4.50 0.86 4.51
CA TRP A 47 -3.26 1.63 4.48
C TRP A 47 -3.52 3.12 4.22
N VAL A 48 -4.45 3.44 3.31
CA VAL A 48 -4.91 4.80 3.07
C VAL A 48 -5.54 5.38 4.33
N GLU A 49 -6.47 4.65 4.95
CA GLU A 49 -7.15 5.10 6.17
C GLU A 49 -6.17 5.35 7.33
N LEU A 50 -5.24 4.40 7.57
CA LEU A 50 -4.18 4.56 8.57
C LEU A 50 -3.27 5.75 8.29
N THR A 51 -2.92 5.97 7.02
CA THR A 51 -2.02 7.08 6.65
C THR A 51 -2.71 8.43 6.78
N VAL A 52 -3.98 8.52 6.38
CA VAL A 52 -4.80 9.71 6.60
C VAL A 52 -4.97 9.97 8.10
N TRP A 53 -5.29 8.93 8.88
CA TRP A 53 -5.42 9.03 10.33
C TRP A 53 -4.12 9.48 10.99
N LYS A 54 -2.98 8.91 10.60
CA LYS A 54 -1.65 9.31 11.09
C LYS A 54 -1.31 10.76 10.74
N LYS A 55 -1.65 11.22 9.54
CA LYS A 55 -1.51 12.62 9.14
C LYS A 55 -2.40 13.54 9.98
N SER A 56 -3.62 13.09 10.27
CA SER A 56 -4.58 13.81 11.12
C SER A 56 -4.13 13.89 12.58
N GLN A 57 -3.38 12.89 13.07
CA GLN A 57 -2.79 12.88 14.42
C GLN A 57 -1.50 13.71 14.58
N SER A 58 -0.84 14.10 13.47
CA SER A 58 0.42 14.87 13.53
C SER A 58 0.20 16.39 13.58
N HIS A 59 -0.97 16.85 14.05
CA HIS A 59 -1.41 18.24 13.97
C HIS A 59 -1.76 18.83 15.35
#